data_AF-A0A199XTF5-F1
#
_entry.id   AF-A0A199XTF5-F1
#
_cell.length_a   1.000
_cell.length_b   1.000
_cell.length_c   1.000
_cell.angle_alpha   90.00
_cell.angle_beta   90.00
_cell.angle_gamma   90.00
#
_symmetry.space_group_name_H-M   'P 1'
#
loop_
_entity.id
_entity.type
_entity.pdbx_description
1 polymer ?
#
loop_
_entity_poly.entity_id
_entity_poly.type
_entity_poly.pdbx_seq_one_letter_code
_entity_poly.pdbx_strand_id
1 'polypeptide(L)'
;MTIPKNIYYYLTTILLFLVLKFGYTIADTNDLFFLLRPTDTLVGLLISSKSVYFADKGFYYDDLNFIINKSCSGFNFLLLCFSMFAIVAFKNINLIKQRIVIIPAALLLAYVVTIFVNASRIFVSIVLQNQVTHFLSQKSIEIVHETIGIVTNLFFLILIYILLERLLKKQNYL
;
A
#
# COMPACT_ATOMS: atom_id res chain seq x y z
N MET A 1 -21.79 -30.03 8.79
CA MET A 1 -20.80 -28.94 8.80
C MET A 1 -21.31 -27.85 7.85
N THR A 2 -22.13 -26.93 8.35
CA THR A 2 -22.70 -25.85 7.54
C THR A 2 -21.59 -24.87 7.20
N ILE A 3 -21.11 -24.93 5.97
CA ILE A 3 -20.21 -23.94 5.41
C ILE A 3 -20.88 -22.56 5.63
N PRO A 4 -20.26 -21.63 6.39
CA PRO A 4 -20.85 -20.32 6.57
C PRO A 4 -20.99 -19.69 5.18
N LYS A 5 -22.16 -19.10 4.90
CA LYS A 5 -22.56 -18.52 3.60
C LYS A 5 -21.55 -17.52 3.00
N ASN A 6 -20.53 -17.13 3.79
CA ASN A 6 -19.49 -16.19 3.43
C ASN A 6 -18.15 -16.84 3.05
N ILE A 7 -18.00 -18.18 3.16
CA ILE A 7 -16.71 -18.84 2.91
C ILE A 7 -16.21 -18.55 1.50
N TYR A 8 -17.11 -18.52 0.51
CA TYR A 8 -16.76 -18.33 -0.88
C TYR A 8 -16.10 -16.97 -1.09
N TYR A 9 -16.61 -15.91 -0.46
CA TYR A 9 -16.04 -14.57 -0.56
C TYR A 9 -14.67 -14.46 0.13
N TYR A 10 -14.48 -15.13 1.27
CA TYR A 10 -13.17 -15.19 1.93
C TYR A 10 -12.16 -15.97 1.08
N LEU A 11 -12.57 -17.11 0.50
CA LEU A 11 -11.73 -17.89 -0.41
C LEU A 11 -11.37 -17.09 -1.67
N THR A 12 -12.32 -16.37 -2.27
CA THR A 12 -12.03 -15.49 -3.41
C THR A 12 -11.03 -14.39 -3.03
N THR A 13 -11.18 -13.78 -1.85
CA THR A 13 -10.25 -12.75 -1.36
C THR A 13 -8.84 -13.32 -1.17
N ILE A 14 -8.72 -14.51 -0.55
CA ILE A 14 -7.44 -15.19 -0.35
C ILE A 14 -6.82 -15.60 -1.69
N LEU A 15 -7.62 -16.14 -2.62
CA LEU A 15 -7.14 -16.51 -3.95
C LEU A 15 -6.61 -15.29 -4.71
N LEU A 16 -7.34 -14.17 -4.69
CA LEU A 16 -6.89 -12.91 -5.29
C LEU A 16 -5.60 -12.41 -4.64
N PHE A 17 -5.51 -12.46 -3.31
CA PHE A 17 -4.29 -12.09 -2.59
C PHE A 17 -3.10 -12.92 -3.06
N LEU A 18 -3.25 -14.25 -3.16
CA LEU A 18 -2.18 -15.14 -3.59
C LEU A 18 -1.78 -14.88 -5.04
N VAL A 19 -2.73 -14.81 -5.97
CA VAL A 19 -2.46 -14.54 -7.39
C VAL A 19 -1.71 -13.23 -7.57
N LEU A 20 -2.17 -12.16 -6.93
CA LEU A 20 -1.52 -10.85 -6.99
C LEU A 20 -0.13 -10.87 -6.32
N LYS A 21 0.02 -11.61 -5.20
CA LYS A 21 1.31 -11.74 -4.50
C LYS A 21 2.33 -12.48 -5.36
N PHE A 22 1.95 -13.57 -6.01
CA PHE A 22 2.82 -14.30 -6.92
C PHE A 22 3.16 -13.46 -8.16
N GLY A 23 2.18 -12.75 -8.73
CA GLY A 23 2.41 -11.80 -9.80
C GLY A 23 3.47 -10.76 -9.42
N TYR A 24 3.38 -10.18 -8.22
CA TYR A 24 4.37 -9.22 -7.71
C TYR A 24 5.79 -9.79 -7.57
N THR A 25 5.92 -11.07 -7.20
CA THR A 25 7.24 -11.71 -7.09
C THR A 25 7.95 -11.71 -8.44
N ILE A 26 7.23 -11.94 -9.53
CA ILE A 26 7.76 -12.03 -10.90
C ILE A 26 7.83 -10.65 -11.57
N ALA A 27 6.95 -9.73 -11.20
CA ALA A 27 6.82 -8.39 -11.80
C ALA A 27 8.08 -7.52 -11.65
N ASP A 28 8.41 -6.77 -12.69
CA ASP A 28 9.49 -5.78 -12.65
C ASP A 28 8.97 -4.38 -12.26
N THR A 29 9.89 -3.42 -12.10
CA THR A 29 9.54 -2.03 -11.79
C THR A 29 8.58 -1.42 -12.83
N ASN A 30 8.73 -1.81 -14.11
CA ASN A 30 7.85 -1.39 -15.20
C ASN A 30 6.40 -1.88 -15.01
N ASP A 31 6.19 -3.09 -14.50
CA ASP A 31 4.85 -3.64 -14.28
C ASP A 31 4.11 -2.95 -13.13
N LEU A 32 4.87 -2.33 -12.22
CA LEU A 32 4.37 -1.58 -11.06
C LEU A 32 4.23 -0.10 -11.34
N PHE A 33 4.40 0.33 -12.58
CA PHE A 33 4.31 1.73 -13.00
C PHE A 33 2.96 2.37 -12.62
N PHE A 34 1.87 1.58 -12.59
CA PHE A 34 0.54 2.03 -12.18
C PHE A 34 0.46 2.45 -10.70
N LEU A 35 1.33 1.94 -9.83
CA LEU A 35 1.47 2.39 -8.44
C LEU A 35 2.56 3.44 -8.32
N LEU A 36 3.68 3.26 -9.02
CA LEU A 36 4.85 4.10 -8.89
C LEU A 36 4.62 5.50 -9.45
N ARG A 37 4.04 5.65 -10.64
CA ARG A 37 3.80 6.95 -11.26
C ARG A 37 2.92 7.89 -10.42
N PRO A 38 1.73 7.48 -9.93
CA PRO A 38 0.92 8.39 -9.10
C PRO A 38 1.58 8.68 -7.76
N THR A 39 2.29 7.71 -7.18
CA THR A 39 3.06 7.93 -5.94
C THR A 39 4.17 8.95 -6.18
N ASP A 40 4.95 8.78 -7.24
CA ASP A 40 6.04 9.68 -7.62
C ASP A 40 5.53 11.10 -7.89
N THR A 41 4.40 11.23 -8.59
CA THR A 41 3.78 12.55 -8.82
C THR A 41 3.42 13.24 -7.50
N LEU A 42 2.87 12.49 -6.54
CA LEU A 42 2.52 13.03 -5.23
C LEU A 42 3.77 13.41 -4.41
N VAL A 43 4.82 12.58 -4.48
CA VAL A 43 6.11 12.84 -3.83
C VAL A 43 6.80 14.08 -4.42
N GLY A 44 6.86 14.18 -5.76
CA GLY A 44 7.43 15.34 -6.45
C GLY A 44 6.71 16.64 -6.12
N LEU A 45 5.39 16.60 -5.93
CA LEU A 45 4.62 17.74 -5.43
C LEU A 45 4.97 18.11 -3.99
N LEU A 46 5.13 17.13 -3.10
CA LEU A 46 5.47 17.36 -1.69
C LEU A 46 6.89 17.92 -1.51
N ILE A 47 7.81 17.48 -2.37
CA ILE A 47 9.25 17.81 -2.28
C ILE A 47 9.60 19.01 -3.17
N SER A 48 8.72 19.39 -4.10
CA SER A 48 8.98 20.40 -5.13
C SER A 48 10.21 20.08 -5.99
N SER A 49 10.47 18.79 -6.25
CA SER A 49 11.55 18.30 -7.12
C SER A 49 10.98 17.38 -8.19
N LYS A 50 11.73 17.19 -9.28
CA LYS A 50 11.34 16.36 -10.42
C LYS A 50 12.17 15.08 -10.45
N SER A 51 11.51 13.97 -10.73
CA SER A 51 12.15 12.69 -10.98
C SER A 51 12.38 12.45 -12.47
N VAL A 52 13.39 11.62 -12.78
CA VAL A 52 13.62 11.06 -14.11
C VAL A 52 13.39 9.56 -14.06
N TYR A 53 12.58 9.05 -14.97
CA TYR A 53 12.28 7.61 -15.04
C TYR A 53 13.37 6.85 -15.82
N PHE A 54 13.94 5.84 -15.19
CA PHE A 54 14.88 4.89 -15.79
C PHE A 54 14.25 3.49 -15.80
N ALA A 55 14.13 2.87 -16.97
CA ALA A 55 13.41 1.59 -17.13
C ALA A 55 14.03 0.43 -16.33
N ASP A 56 15.33 0.51 -16.03
CA ASP A 56 16.13 -0.45 -15.28
C ASP A 56 16.16 -0.20 -13.77
N LYS A 57 15.85 1.02 -13.31
CA LYS A 57 16.01 1.43 -11.90
C LYS A 57 14.75 1.96 -11.23
N GLY A 58 13.86 2.62 -11.98
CA GLY A 58 12.69 3.34 -11.47
C GLY A 58 12.85 4.86 -11.55
N PHE A 59 12.14 5.59 -10.68
CA PHE A 59 12.17 7.06 -10.66
C PHE A 59 13.34 7.56 -9.82
N TYR A 60 14.22 8.35 -10.43
CA TYR A 60 15.41 8.90 -9.79
C TYR A 60 15.26 10.39 -9.54
N TYR A 61 15.52 10.83 -8.31
CA TYR A 61 15.61 12.24 -7.92
C TYR A 61 17.08 12.63 -7.81
N ASP A 62 17.57 13.40 -8.78
CA ASP A 62 18.98 13.81 -8.86
C ASP A 62 19.37 14.70 -7.67
N ASP A 63 18.52 15.70 -7.36
CA ASP A 63 18.73 16.64 -6.25
C ASP A 63 18.87 15.97 -4.86
N LEU A 64 18.29 14.78 -4.72
CA LEU A 64 18.21 14.05 -3.44
C LEU A 64 19.02 12.75 -3.44
N ASN A 65 19.61 12.38 -4.57
CA ASN A 65 20.23 11.09 -4.80
C ASN A 65 19.36 9.91 -4.31
N PHE A 66 18.06 9.98 -4.60
CA PHE A 66 17.05 9.02 -4.12
C PHE A 66 16.40 8.26 -5.27
N ILE A 67 16.17 6.96 -5.09
CA ILE A 67 15.57 6.10 -6.13
C ILE A 67 14.27 5.47 -5.61
N ILE A 68 13.16 5.71 -6.30
CA ILE A 68 11.90 5.00 -6.11
C ILE A 68 11.87 3.80 -7.06
N ASN A 69 12.07 2.60 -6.51
CA ASN A 69 12.09 1.33 -7.25
C ASN A 69 10.94 0.38 -6.81
N LYS A 70 10.99 -0.89 -7.23
CA LYS A 70 10.02 -1.93 -6.86
C LYS A 70 9.73 -2.02 -5.34
N SER A 71 10.72 -1.87 -4.46
CA SER A 71 10.51 -1.93 -3.00
C SER A 71 9.68 -0.73 -2.49
N CYS A 72 9.76 0.39 -3.22
CA CYS A 72 9.00 1.61 -2.98
C CYS A 72 7.57 1.55 -3.54
N SER A 73 7.13 0.47 -4.18
CA SER A 73 5.80 0.40 -4.83
C SER A 73 4.59 0.42 -3.88
N GLY A 74 4.77 0.04 -2.62
CA GLY A 74 3.66 -0.10 -1.67
C GLY A 74 2.75 -1.30 -1.96
N PHE A 75 3.08 -2.18 -2.91
CA PHE A 75 2.21 -3.28 -3.32
C PHE A 75 1.88 -4.26 -2.18
N ASN A 76 2.84 -4.54 -1.29
CA ASN A 76 2.57 -5.37 -0.11
C ASN A 76 1.53 -4.73 0.82
N PHE A 77 1.60 -3.41 1.01
CA PHE A 77 0.62 -2.68 1.79
C PHE A 77 -0.75 -2.69 1.11
N LEU A 78 -0.81 -2.53 -0.23
CA LEU A 78 -2.03 -2.67 -1.01
C LEU A 78 -2.74 -4.00 -0.74
N LEU A 79 -2.01 -5.11 -0.79
CA LEU A 79 -2.57 -6.43 -0.54
C LEU A 79 -3.10 -6.59 0.89
N LEU A 80 -2.34 -6.13 1.89
CA LEU A 80 -2.76 -6.18 3.29
C LEU A 80 -3.99 -5.32 3.54
N CYS A 81 -4.00 -4.09 3.01
CA CYS A 81 -5.10 -3.15 3.13
C CYS A 81 -6.37 -3.67 2.42
N PHE A 82 -6.23 -4.19 1.21
CA PHE A 82 -7.32 -4.86 0.47
C PHE A 82 -7.93 -6.01 1.28
N SER A 83 -7.09 -6.89 1.81
CA SER A 83 -7.55 -8.06 2.55
C SER A 83 -8.27 -7.66 3.83
N MET A 84 -7.72 -6.69 4.55
CA MET A 84 -8.35 -6.11 5.74
C MET A 84 -9.71 -5.48 5.41
N PHE A 85 -9.79 -4.64 4.38
CA PHE A 85 -11.04 -4.03 3.92
C PHE A 85 -12.09 -5.06 3.54
N ALA A 86 -11.73 -6.06 2.74
CA ALA A 86 -12.64 -7.12 2.33
C ALA A 86 -13.18 -7.88 3.55
N ILE A 87 -12.30 -8.32 4.46
CA ILE A 87 -12.70 -9.11 5.64
C ILE A 87 -13.61 -8.29 6.57
N VAL A 88 -13.23 -7.06 6.89
CA VAL A 88 -14.02 -6.19 7.79
C VAL A 88 -15.38 -5.85 7.17
N ALA A 89 -15.43 -5.58 5.86
CA ALA A 89 -16.67 -5.32 5.14
C ALA A 89 -17.59 -6.55 5.09
N PHE A 90 -17.06 -7.74 4.80
CA PHE A 90 -17.86 -8.99 4.78
C PHE A 90 -18.40 -9.38 6.16
N LYS A 91 -17.70 -9.02 7.23
CA LYS A 91 -18.15 -9.22 8.61
C LYS A 91 -19.34 -8.33 8.97
N ASN A 92 -19.34 -7.08 8.49
CA ASN A 92 -20.30 -6.07 8.95
C ASN A 92 -21.49 -5.86 7.99
N ILE A 93 -21.38 -6.23 6.70
CA ILE A 93 -22.43 -6.03 5.68
C ILE A 93 -23.24 -7.31 5.43
N ASN A 94 -24.55 -7.23 5.70
CA ASN A 94 -25.47 -8.37 5.63
C ASN A 94 -26.23 -8.50 4.29
N LEU A 95 -26.30 -7.44 3.48
CA LEU A 95 -27.05 -7.47 2.20
C LEU A 95 -26.29 -8.19 1.09
N ILE A 96 -26.85 -9.29 0.58
CA ILE A 96 -26.26 -10.14 -0.47
C ILE A 96 -25.95 -9.36 -1.76
N LYS A 97 -26.82 -8.43 -2.18
CA LYS A 97 -26.60 -7.60 -3.38
C LYS A 97 -25.38 -6.67 -3.26
N GLN A 98 -25.04 -6.24 -2.04
CA GLN A 98 -23.89 -5.37 -1.80
C GLN A 98 -22.57 -6.15 -1.74
N ARG A 99 -22.62 -7.47 -1.47
CA ARG A 99 -21.42 -8.29 -1.25
C ARG A 99 -20.56 -8.51 -2.47
N ILE A 100 -21.14 -8.55 -3.67
CA ILE A 100 -20.37 -8.66 -4.92
C ILE A 100 -19.53 -7.40 -5.16
N VAL A 101 -20.04 -6.23 -4.73
CA VAL A 101 -19.36 -4.94 -4.89
C VAL A 101 -18.23 -4.74 -3.86
N ILE A 102 -18.24 -5.48 -2.74
CA ILE A 102 -17.24 -5.35 -1.67
C ILE A 102 -15.82 -5.57 -2.18
N ILE A 103 -15.58 -6.62 -2.98
CA ILE A 103 -14.22 -6.94 -3.46
C ILE A 103 -13.66 -5.83 -4.35
N PRO A 104 -14.32 -5.41 -5.45
CA PRO A 104 -13.79 -4.34 -6.30
C PRO A 104 -13.72 -3.00 -5.56
N ALA A 105 -14.68 -2.69 -4.68
CA ALA A 105 -14.64 -1.48 -3.87
C ALA A 105 -13.48 -1.48 -2.87
N ALA A 106 -13.23 -2.60 -2.19
CA ALA A 106 -12.10 -2.78 -1.28
C ALA A 106 -10.76 -2.64 -2.01
N LEU A 107 -10.64 -3.20 -3.21
CA LEU A 107 -9.41 -3.11 -4.00
C LEU A 107 -9.15 -1.67 -4.46
N LEU A 108 -10.19 -0.97 -4.95
CA LEU A 108 -10.08 0.43 -5.38
C LEU A 108 -9.74 1.34 -4.20
N LEU A 109 -10.42 1.17 -3.06
CA LEU A 109 -10.13 1.96 -1.86
C LEU A 109 -8.72 1.68 -1.35
N ALA A 110 -8.29 0.42 -1.32
CA ALA A 110 -6.94 0.06 -0.93
C ALA A 110 -5.89 0.66 -1.88
N TYR A 111 -6.16 0.75 -3.18
CA TYR A 111 -5.29 1.39 -4.16
C TYR A 111 -5.07 2.87 -3.85
N VAL A 112 -6.16 3.63 -3.65
CA VAL A 112 -6.09 5.06 -3.33
C VAL A 112 -5.33 5.29 -2.02
N VAL A 113 -5.65 4.52 -0.98
CA VAL A 113 -5.00 4.61 0.32
C VAL A 113 -3.52 4.24 0.23
N THR A 114 -3.17 3.25 -0.60
CA THR A 114 -1.78 2.85 -0.82
C THR A 114 -0.96 3.99 -1.40
N ILE A 115 -1.45 4.70 -2.41
CA ILE A 115 -0.73 5.84 -3.00
C ILE A 115 -0.40 6.87 -1.92
N PHE A 116 -1.37 7.22 -1.08
CA PHE A 116 -1.19 8.21 -0.02
C PHE A 116 -0.19 7.76 1.06
N VAL A 117 -0.36 6.54 1.58
CA VAL A 117 0.52 5.97 2.62
C VAL A 117 1.93 5.81 2.09
N ASN A 118 2.06 5.34 0.86
CA ASN A 118 3.35 5.10 0.23
C ASN A 118 4.10 6.41 -0.10
N ALA A 119 3.40 7.45 -0.55
CA ALA A 119 3.99 8.78 -0.72
C ALA A 119 4.48 9.34 0.62
N SER A 120 3.68 9.19 1.68
CA SER A 120 4.07 9.58 3.04
C SER A 120 5.33 8.82 3.51
N ARG A 121 5.41 7.51 3.26
CA ARG A 121 6.58 6.69 3.54
C ARG A 121 7.83 7.21 2.84
N ILE A 122 7.75 7.44 1.53
CA ILE A 122 8.89 7.91 0.72
C ILE A 122 9.34 9.29 1.20
N PHE A 123 8.40 10.20 1.46
CA PHE A 123 8.70 11.52 2.00
C PHE A 123 9.46 11.43 3.34
N VAL A 124 8.98 10.62 4.28
CA VAL A 124 9.65 10.40 5.57
C VAL A 124 11.04 9.77 5.37
N SER A 125 11.19 8.82 4.44
CA SER A 125 12.50 8.25 4.10
C SER A 125 13.50 9.29 3.60
N ILE A 126 13.08 10.20 2.72
CA ILE A 126 13.94 11.25 2.17
C ILE A 126 14.36 12.23 3.27
N VAL A 127 13.42 12.68 4.10
CA VAL A 127 13.70 13.61 5.20
C VAL A 127 14.68 12.98 6.21
N LEU A 128 14.49 11.72 6.56
CA LEU A 128 15.38 11.03 7.50
C LEU A 128 16.75 10.72 6.87
N GLN A 129 16.81 10.36 5.59
CA GLN A 129 18.08 10.10 4.91
C GLN A 129 18.98 11.35 4.92
N ASN A 130 18.42 12.54 4.71
CA ASN A 130 19.19 13.80 4.77
C ASN A 130 19.76 14.09 6.16
N GLN A 131 19.15 13.61 7.24
CA GLN A 131 19.65 13.81 8.62
C GLN A 131 20.69 12.77 9.02
N VAL A 132 20.62 11.57 8.45
CA VAL A 132 21.34 10.38 8.92
C VAL A 132 22.58 10.07 8.06
N THR A 133 22.64 10.58 6.84
CA THR A 133 23.75 10.38 5.88
C THR A 133 25.12 10.85 6.40
N HIS A 134 25.16 11.76 7.36
CA HIS A 134 26.43 12.22 7.96
C HIS A 134 27.01 11.23 8.99
N PHE A 135 26.22 10.28 9.50
CA PHE A 135 26.61 9.44 10.64
C PHE A 135 26.61 7.94 10.37
N LEU A 136 25.96 7.47 9.29
CA LEU A 136 25.74 6.04 9.05
C LEU A 136 26.33 5.55 7.72
N SER A 137 26.85 4.32 7.74
CA SER A 137 27.30 3.58 6.55
C SER A 137 26.14 3.25 5.60
N GLN A 138 26.43 3.09 4.30
CA GLN A 138 25.45 2.78 3.24
C GLN A 138 24.48 1.64 3.60
N LYS A 139 25.00 0.55 4.20
CA LYS A 139 24.19 -0.61 4.63
C LYS A 139 23.16 -0.24 5.71
N SER A 140 23.49 0.68 6.59
CA SER A 140 22.59 1.15 7.64
C SER A 140 21.46 2.01 7.06
N ILE A 141 21.71 2.74 5.96
CA ILE A 141 20.70 3.54 5.26
C ILE A 141 19.61 2.64 4.65
N GLU A 142 20.00 1.50 4.06
CA GLU A 142 19.04 0.53 3.52
C GLU A 142 18.12 -0.07 4.61
N ILE A 143 18.70 -0.46 5.75
CA ILE A 143 17.93 -0.99 6.90
C ILE A 143 16.97 0.07 7.45
N VAL A 144 17.41 1.33 7.53
CA VAL A 144 16.56 2.45 7.97
C VAL A 144 15.38 2.62 7.02
N HIS A 145 15.60 2.56 5.70
CA HIS A 145 14.54 2.67 4.70
C HIS A 145 13.49 1.55 4.86
N GLU A 146 13.92 0.31 5.02
CA GLU A 146 13.01 -0.83 5.26
C GLU A 146 12.23 -0.67 6.57
N THR A 147 12.91 -0.26 7.64
CA THR A 147 12.31 -0.06 8.97
C THR A 147 11.24 1.03 8.94
N ILE A 148 11.52 2.16 8.30
CA ILE A 148 10.55 3.24 8.07
C ILE A 148 9.34 2.67 7.33
N GLY A 149 9.56 1.82 6.32
CA GLY A 149 8.49 1.15 5.61
C GLY A 149 7.62 0.28 6.51
N ILE A 150 8.20 -0.51 7.41
CA ILE A 150 7.43 -1.34 8.34
C ILE A 150 6.61 -0.47 9.30
N VAL A 151 7.26 0.53 9.92
CA VAL A 151 6.63 1.41 10.92
C VAL A 151 5.48 2.21 10.30
N THR A 152 5.71 2.86 9.16
CA THR A 152 4.68 3.66 8.47
C THR A 152 3.51 2.78 8.01
N ASN A 153 3.80 1.64 7.35
CA ASN A 153 2.76 0.74 6.89
C ASN A 153 1.91 0.20 8.04
N LEU A 154 2.54 -0.26 9.14
CA LEU A 154 1.80 -0.80 10.28
C LEU A 154 0.95 0.28 10.97
N PHE A 155 1.52 1.46 11.17
CA PHE A 155 0.80 2.59 11.78
C PHE A 155 -0.46 2.95 10.98
N PHE A 156 -0.32 3.16 9.67
CA PHE A 156 -1.46 3.48 8.82
C PHE A 156 -2.46 2.32 8.73
N LEU A 157 -1.99 1.07 8.63
CA LEU A 157 -2.88 -0.09 8.55
C LEU A 157 -3.78 -0.19 9.79
N ILE A 158 -3.22 0.00 10.99
CA ILE A 158 -3.98 0.00 12.24
C ILE A 158 -4.96 1.18 12.28
N LEU A 159 -4.51 2.38 11.93
CA LEU A 159 -5.36 3.57 11.91
C LEU A 159 -6.57 3.39 10.98
N ILE A 160 -6.31 2.88 9.78
CA ILE A 160 -7.33 2.60 8.75
C ILE A 160 -8.28 1.51 9.22
N TYR A 161 -7.78 0.45 9.85
CA TYR A 161 -8.62 -0.60 10.43
C TYR A 161 -9.60 -0.03 11.47
N ILE A 162 -9.10 0.76 12.42
CA ILE A 162 -9.93 1.37 13.47
C ILE A 162 -10.97 2.30 12.85
N LEU A 163 -10.58 3.11 11.86
CA LEU A 163 -11.50 4.03 11.17
C LEU A 163 -12.59 3.25 10.43
N LEU A 164 -12.23 2.24 9.64
CA LEU A 164 -13.18 1.44 8.88
C LEU A 164 -14.15 0.70 9.81
N GLU A 165 -13.65 0.08 10.89
CA GLU A 165 -14.49 -0.62 11.84
C GLU A 165 -15.51 0.32 12.49
N ARG A 166 -15.09 1.54 12.86
CA ARG A 166 -15.99 2.57 13.42
C ARG A 166 -17.05 3.02 12.42
N LEU A 167 -16.66 3.29 11.16
CA LEU A 167 -17.59 3.74 10.12
C LEU A 167 -18.65 2.69 9.81
N LEU A 168 -18.25 1.43 9.67
CA LEU A 168 -19.18 0.33 9.37
C LEU A 168 -20.07 -0.04 10.56
N LYS A 169 -19.56 0.01 11.79
CA LYS A 169 -20.40 -0.18 12.99
C LYS A 169 -21.47 0.89 13.09
N LYS A 170 -21.11 2.17 12.89
CA LYS A 170 -22.06 3.29 12.95
C LYS A 170 -23.22 3.10 11.95
N GLN A 171 -22.93 2.58 10.76
CA GLN A 171 -23.93 2.36 9.72
C GLN A 171 -24.91 1.21 10.02
N ASN A 172 -24.55 0.27 10.91
CA ASN A 172 -25.43 -0.81 11.33
C ASN A 172 -26.41 -0.41 12.45
N TYR A 173 -26.26 0.78 13.05
CA TYR A 173 -27.15 1.31 14.09
C TYR A 173 -28.14 2.38 13.56
N LEU A 174 -28.06 2.72 12.27
CA LEU A 174 -28.99 3.62 11.57
C LEU A 174 -29.93 2.80 10.68
#